data_AF-A0A950JDV8-F1
#
_entry.id   AF-A0A950JDV8-F1
#
_cell.length_a   1.000
_cell.length_b   1.000
_cell.length_c   1.000
_cell.angle_alpha   90.00
_cell.angle_beta   90.00
_cell.angle_gamma   90.00
#
_symmetry.space_group_name_H-M   'P 1'
#
loop_
_entity.id
_entity.type
_entity.pdbx_description
1 polymer ?
#
loop_
_entity_poly.entity_id
_entity_poly.type
_entity_poly.pdbx_seq_one_letter_code
_entity_poly.pdbx_strand_id
1 'polypeptide(L)' 'MLLEVSELAVDVATRGGFRRIVDRTSFSLAEGESLGVVGESGSGKTMTALALIALTPEGANVSG' A
#
# COMPACT_ATOMS: atom_id res chain seq x y z
N MET A 1 -11.32 15.00 7.66
CA MET A 1 -10.70 13.76 7.16
C MET A 1 -9.48 14.18 6.38
N LEU A 2 -8.29 13.66 6.73
CA LEU A 2 -7.04 14.06 6.09
C LEU A 2 -6.67 13.11 4.94
N LEU A 3 -6.89 11.81 5.13
CA LEU A 3 -6.58 10.77 4.16
C LEU A 3 -7.72 9.73 4.14
N GLU A 4 -8.11 9.31 2.95
CA GLU A 4 -8.98 8.16 2.70
C GLU A 4 -8.35 7.31 1.62
N VAL A 5 -8.30 6.01 1.89
CA VAL A 5 -7.70 4.99 1.03
C VAL A 5 -8.75 3.91 0.86
N SER A 6 -9.13 3.64 -0.38
CA SER A 6 -10.16 2.67 -0.71
C SER A 6 -9.60 1.58 -1.62
N GLU A 7 -9.71 0.33 -1.19
CA GLU A 7 -9.31 -0.87 -1.95
C GLU A 7 -7.87 -0.78 -2.51
N LEU A 8 -6.93 -0.17 -1.76
CA LEU A 8 -5.55 -0.03 -2.19
C LEU A 8 -4.94 -1.40 -2.48
N ALA A 9 -4.53 -1.59 -3.72
CA ALA A 9 -3.81 -2.76 -4.18
C ALA A 9 -2.51 -2.35 -4.84
N VAL A 10 -1.45 -3.13 -4.57
CA VAL A 10 -0.14 -2.94 -5.16
C VAL A 10 0.36 -4.27 -5.72
N ASP A 11 0.55 -4.30 -7.04
CA ASP A 11 1.10 -5.43 -7.77
C ASP A 11 2.52 -5.09 -8.24
N VAL A 12 3.47 -6.02 -8.08
CA VAL A 12 4.86 -5.82 -8.51
C VAL A 12 5.22 -6.84 -9.57
N ALA A 13 5.87 -6.39 -10.64
CA ALA A 13 6.38 -7.26 -11.70
C ALA A 13 7.46 -8.21 -11.15
N THR A 14 7.34 -9.49 -11.49
CA THR A 14 8.32 -10.54 -11.18
C THR A 14 8.63 -11.36 -12.44
N ARG A 15 9.63 -12.24 -12.38
CA ARG A 15 9.96 -13.15 -13.50
C ARG A 15 8.78 -14.06 -13.92
N GLY A 16 7.85 -14.34 -13.00
CA GLY A 16 6.69 -15.21 -13.23
C GLY A 16 5.38 -14.46 -13.51
N GLY A 17 5.43 -13.14 -13.76
CA GLY A 17 4.24 -12.29 -13.87
C GLY A 17 4.11 -11.34 -12.68
N PHE A 18 2.90 -10.86 -12.40
CA PHE A 18 2.65 -9.94 -11.29
C PHE A 18 2.42 -10.68 -9.97
N ARG A 19 2.96 -10.13 -8.89
CA ARG A 19 2.67 -10.57 -7.52
C ARG A 19 1.96 -9.46 -6.77
N ARG A 20 0.82 -9.80 -6.17
CA ARG A 20 0.13 -8.92 -5.24
C ARG A 20 0.90 -8.81 -3.91
N ILE A 21 1.24 -7.58 -3.52
CA ILE A 21 1.94 -7.29 -2.27
C ILE A 21 1.01 -6.61 -1.25
N VAL A 22 0.12 -5.75 -1.72
CA VAL A 22 -0.98 -5.18 -0.91
C VAL A 22 -2.28 -5.60 -1.59
N ASP A 23 -3.21 -6.18 -0.84
CA ASP A 23 -4.47 -6.70 -1.38
C ASP A 23 -5.67 -5.95 -0.81
N ARG A 24 -6.13 -4.95 -1.58
CA ARG A 24 -7.40 -4.26 -1.41
C ARG A 24 -7.65 -3.79 0.03
N THR A 25 -6.70 -3.03 0.58
CA THR A 25 -6.81 -2.50 1.92
C THR A 25 -7.52 -1.15 1.90
N SER A 26 -8.51 -0.96 2.77
CA SER A 26 -9.26 0.28 2.93
C SER A 26 -9.10 0.84 4.34
N PHE A 27 -8.79 2.14 4.45
CA PHE A 27 -8.70 2.85 5.73
C PHE A 27 -8.81 4.36 5.55
N SER A 28 -9.15 5.05 6.64
CA SER A 28 -9.17 6.52 6.71
C SER A 28 -8.31 7.00 7.87
N LEU A 29 -7.77 8.20 7.75
CA LEU A 29 -7.07 8.91 8.82
C LEU A 29 -7.66 10.31 8.97
N ALA A 30 -8.18 10.62 10.16
CA ALA A 30 -8.64 11.96 10.47
C ALA A 30 -7.46 12.89 10.82
N GLU A 31 -7.75 14.18 10.88
CA GLU A 31 -6.77 15.17 11.33
C GLU A 31 -6.46 14.95 12.83
N GLY A 32 -5.19 14.98 13.19
CA GLY A 32 -4.73 14.75 14.57
C GLY A 32 -4.63 13.28 14.99
N GLU A 33 -4.99 12.33 14.13
CA GLU A 33 -4.82 10.91 14.39
C GLU A 33 -3.45 10.40 13.96
N SER A 34 -3.02 9.28 14.56
CA SER A 34 -1.81 8.55 14.16
C SER A 34 -2.20 7.14 13.71
N LEU A 35 -1.80 6.76 12.50
CA LEU A 35 -1.96 5.40 11.96
C LEU A 35 -0.66 4.62 12.07
N GLY A 36 -0.69 3.49 12.78
CA GLY A 36 0.41 2.53 12.82
C GLY A 36 0.10 1.29 11.96
N VAL A 37 0.99 0.94 11.04
CA VAL A 37 0.90 -0.29 10.23
C VAL A 37 1.88 -1.33 10.79
N VAL A 38 1.36 -2.44 11.33
CA VAL A 38 2.14 -3.50 11.99
C VAL A 38 1.91 -4.86 11.35
N GLY A 39 2.87 -5.79 11.51
CA GLY A 39 2.82 -7.13 10.91
C GLY A 39 4.21 -7.71 10.62
N GLU A 40 4.26 -8.98 10.23
CA GLU A 40 5.50 -9.72 9.96
C GLU A 40 6.32 -9.15 8.79
N SER A 41 7.61 -9.49 8.69
CA SER A 41 8.42 -9.10 7.54
C SER A 41 7.80 -9.62 6.23
N GLY A 42 7.72 -8.75 5.21
CA GLY A 42 7.13 -9.12 3.91
C GLY A 42 5.61 -8.98 3.78
N SER A 43 4.88 -8.60 4.84
CA SER A 43 3.41 -8.40 4.82
C SER A 43 2.90 -7.18 4.02
N GLY A 44 3.79 -6.40 3.39
CA GLY A 44 3.39 -5.26 2.56
C GLY A 44 3.41 -3.88 3.25
N LYS A 45 3.73 -3.79 4.54
CA LYS A 45 3.77 -2.51 5.31
C LYS A 45 4.53 -1.37 4.59
N THR A 46 5.78 -1.64 4.19
CA THR A 46 6.62 -0.66 3.48
C THR A 46 6.02 -0.31 2.12
N MET A 47 5.44 -1.27 1.41
CA MET A 47 4.79 -1.02 0.13
C MET A 47 3.53 -0.17 0.29
N THR A 48 2.73 -0.39 1.33
CA THR A 48 1.60 0.48 1.69
C THR A 48 2.10 1.90 1.92
N ALA A 49 3.12 2.11 2.76
CA ALA A 49 3.65 3.44 3.05
C ALA A 49 4.17 4.15 1.79
N LEU A 50 4.90 3.45 0.93
CA LEU A 50 5.42 4.00 -0.33
C LEU A 50 4.31 4.33 -1.34
N ALA A 51 3.25 3.52 -1.41
CA ALA A 51 2.10 3.78 -2.29
C ALA A 51 1.37 5.07 -1.91
N LEU A 52 1.19 5.33 -0.61
CA LEU A 52 0.52 6.55 -0.12
C LEU A 52 1.26 7.83 -0.48
N ILE A 53 2.58 7.77 -0.66
CA ILE A 53 3.44 8.93 -0.96
C ILE A 53 3.98 8.91 -2.40
N ALA A 54 3.43 8.05 -3.26
CA ALA A 54 3.83 7.90 -4.66
C ALA A 54 5.33 7.62 -4.88
N LEU A 55 5.96 6.82 -4.00
CA LEU A 55 7.37 6.41 -4.07
C LEU A 55 7.55 4.89 -4.26
N THR A 56 6.59 4.23 -4.91
CA THR A 56 6.72 2.81 -5.20
C THR A 56 7.86 2.52 -6.20
N PRO A 57 8.51 1.35 -6.11
CA PRO A 57 9.57 0.96 -7.04
C PRO A 57 9.05 0.88 -8.49
N GLU A 58 9.98 1.01 -9.43
CA GLU A 58 9.69 0.87 -10.85
C GLU A 58 9.05 -0.49 -11.16
N GLY A 59 8.01 -0.49 -12.00
CA GLY A 59 7.24 -1.69 -12.34
C GLY A 59 6.21 -2.10 -11.28
N ALA A 60 6.02 -1.31 -10.22
CA ALA A 60 4.84 -1.42 -9.36
C ALA A 60 3.61 -0.81 -10.04
N ASN A 61 2.50 -1.52 -10.00
CA ASN A 61 1.18 -1.02 -10.36
C ASN A 61 0.39 -0.75 -9.07
N VAL A 62 0.01 0.50 -8.86
CA VAL A 62 -0.79 0.95 -7.71
C VAL A 62 -2.20 1.26 -8.21
N SER A 63 -3.21 0.77 -7.48
CA SER A 63 -4.63 1.00 -7.80
C SER A 63 -5.46 1.12 -6.53
N GLY A 64 -6.61 1.79 -6.63
CA GLY A 64 -7.44 2.20 -5.48
C GLY A 64 -7.21 3.65 -5.09
#